data_AF-A0A2G9YL28-F1
#
_entry.id   AF-A0A2G9YL28-F1
#
_cell.length_a   1.000
_cell.length_b   1.000
_cell.length_c   1.000
_cell.angle_alpha   90.00
_cell.angle_beta   90.00
_cell.angle_gamma   90.00
#
_symmetry.space_group_name_H-M   'P 1'
#
loop_
_entity.id
_entity.type
_entity.pdbx_description
1 polymer ?
#
loop_
_entity_poly.entity_id
_entity_poly.type
_entity_poly.pdbx_seq_one_letter_code
_entity_poly.pdbx_strand_id
1 'polypeptide(L)' 'MKNHTEYLIFNTAKRQEFLNITGEVESAIRKGGIKEGLCLVNAMHITSSVFTDD' A
#
# COMPACT_ATOMS: atom_id res chain seq x y z
N MET A 1 -7.43 -0.55 20.94
CA MET A 1 -7.59 -0.52 19.47
C MET A 1 -6.21 -0.73 18.86
N LYS A 2 -6.00 -1.80 18.09
CA LYS A 2 -4.69 -2.10 17.48
C LYS A 2 -4.57 -1.30 16.18
N ASN A 3 -3.39 -0.74 15.91
CA ASN A 3 -3.06 -0.10 14.65
C ASN A 3 -1.71 -0.63 14.15
N HIS A 4 -1.50 -0.57 12.83
CA HIS A 4 -0.25 -0.91 12.16
C HIS A 4 -0.06 0.08 11.02
N THR A 5 1.15 0.61 10.90
CA THR A 5 1.53 1.56 9.85
C THR A 5 2.82 1.07 9.21
N GLU A 6 2.83 1.01 7.88
CA GLU A 6 3.98 0.59 7.09
C GLU A 6 4.12 1.53 5.89
N TYR A 7 5.36 1.91 5.56
CA TYR A 7 5.65 2.78 4.43
C TYR A 7 6.30 1.95 3.32
N LEU A 8 5.65 1.92 2.16
CA LEU A 8 6.22 1.34 0.96
C LEU A 8 6.92 2.45 0.17
N ILE A 9 8.20 2.25 -0.12
CA ILE A 9 9.04 3.23 -0.82
C ILE A 9 9.36 2.70 -2.21
N PHE A 10 9.08 3.50 -3.22
CA PHE A 10 9.27 3.15 -4.62
C PHE A 10 10.19 4.15 -5.32
N ASN A 11 11.01 3.64 -6.24
CA ASN A 11 11.78 4.43 -7.19
C ASN A 11 11.53 3.87 -8.58
N THR A 12 10.63 4.51 -9.33
CA THR A 12 10.21 4.03 -10.66
C THR A 12 11.30 4.29 -11.70
N ALA A 13 11.47 3.35 -12.63
CA ALA A 13 12.44 3.50 -13.72
C ALA A 13 11.92 4.44 -14.81
N LYS A 14 10.59 4.58 -14.91
CA LYS A 14 9.92 5.41 -15.92
C LYS A 14 9.12 6.53 -15.25
N ARG A 15 8.81 7.58 -16.03
CA ARG A 15 7.93 8.68 -15.62
C ARG A 15 6.52 8.20 -15.27
N GLN A 16 6.02 7.18 -15.96
CA GLN A 16 4.73 6.54 -15.70
C GLN A 16 4.93 5.04 -15.65
N GLU A 17 4.55 4.43 -14.54
CA GLU A 17 4.76 3.00 -14.27
C GLU A 17 3.64 2.53 -13.34
N PHE A 18 3.07 1.36 -13.64
CA PHE A 18 2.10 0.69 -12.78
C PHE A 18 2.84 -0.38 -11.98
N LEU A 19 2.75 -0.30 -10.65
CA LEU A 19 3.35 -1.26 -9.74
C LEU A 19 2.23 -2.02 -9.03
N ASN A 20 2.25 -3.35 -9.11
CA ASN A 20 1.36 -4.18 -8.31
C ASN A 20 1.94 -4.31 -6.89
N ILE A 21 1.23 -3.79 -5.90
CA ILE A 21 1.64 -3.74 -4.49
C ILE A 21 0.80 -4.65 -3.58
N THR A 22 -0.04 -5.53 -4.16
CA THR A 22 -0.99 -6.35 -3.42
C THR A 22 -0.29 -7.26 -2.42
N GLY A 23 0.86 -7.84 -2.79
CA GLY A 23 1.64 -8.70 -1.90
C GLY A 23 2.23 -7.97 -0.70
N GLU A 24 2.71 -6.73 -0.91
CA GLU A 24 3.24 -5.87 0.13
C GLU A 24 2.14 -5.45 1.11
N VAL A 25 0.96 -5.09 0.60
CA VAL A 25 -0.21 -4.75 1.42
C VAL A 25 -0.68 -5.97 2.23
N GLU A 26 -0.77 -7.16 1.63
CA GLU A 26 -1.16 -8.38 2.34
C GLU A 26 -0.15 -8.72 3.46
N SER A 27 1.15 -8.60 3.17
CA SER A 27 2.21 -8.76 4.16
C SER A 27 2.06 -7.78 5.32
N ALA A 28 1.78 -6.50 5.04
CA ALA A 28 1.54 -5.50 6.08
C ALA A 28 0.32 -5.83 6.95
N ILE A 29 -0.78 -6.31 6.35
CA ILE A 29 -1.98 -6.76 7.07
C ILE A 29 -1.64 -7.95 7.98
N ARG A 30 -0.91 -8.95 7.47
CA ARG A 30 -0.48 -10.13 8.25
C ARG A 30 0.40 -9.72 9.44
N LYS A 31 1.39 -8.83 9.24
CA LYS A 31 2.23 -8.28 10.31
C LYS A 31 1.40 -7.50 11.34
N GLY A 32 0.44 -6.70 10.86
CA GLY A 32 -0.47 -5.94 11.70
C GLY A 32 -1.34 -6.82 12.60
N GLY A 33 -1.65 -8.05 12.18
CA GLY A 33 -2.39 -9.04 12.98
C GLY A 33 -3.75 -8.54 13.46
N ILE A 34 -4.39 -7.67 12.68
CA ILE A 34 -5.75 -7.17 12.89
C ILE A 34 -6.68 -8.14 12.16
N LYS A 35 -7.63 -8.75 12.87
CA LYS A 35 -8.54 -9.75 12.28
C LYS A 35 -9.71 -9.13 11.53
N GLU A 36 -10.23 -8.02 12.04
CA GLU A 36 -11.35 -7.27 11.48
C GLU A 36 -11.05 -5.78 11.63
N GLY A 37 -11.19 -5.00 10.56
CA GLY A 37 -10.85 -3.58 10.55
C GLY A 37 -10.83 -2.97 9.16
N LEU A 38 -10.26 -1.77 9.07
CA LEU A 38 -10.07 -1.04 7.82
C LEU A 38 -8.58 -1.00 7.46
N CYS A 39 -8.27 -1.07 6.16
CA CYS A 39 -6.94 -0.86 5.62
C CYS A 39 -6.97 0.36 4.71
N LEU A 40 -6.25 1.42 5.09
CA LEU A 40 -6.06 2.60 4.25
C LEU A 40 -4.73 2.45 3.51
N VAL A 41 -4.80 2.54 2.18
CA VAL A 41 -3.62 2.58 1.30
C VAL A 41 -3.70 3.86 0.49
N ASN A 42 -2.78 4.80 0.73
CA ASN A 42 -2.77 6.08 0.04
C ASN A 42 -1.36 6.40 -0.49
N ALA A 43 -1.31 7.10 -1.62
CA ALA A 43 -0.09 7.72 -2.06
C ALA A 43 0.20 8.97 -1.24
N MET A 44 1.44 9.15 -0.79
CA MET A 44 1.88 10.35 -0.06
C MET A 44 2.38 11.46 -0.99
N HIS A 45 2.56 11.16 -2.28
CA HIS A 45 2.95 12.13 -3.31
C HIS A 45 1.74 12.48 -4.19
N ILE A 46 1.50 13.79 -4.39
CA ILE A 46 0.35 14.32 -5.13
C ILE A 46 0.37 14.02 -6.65
N THR A 47 1.48 13.52 -7.17
CA THR A 47 1.66 13.13 -8.58
C THR A 47 1.64 11.61 -8.78
N SER A 48 1.13 10.88 -7.79
CA SER A 48 0.98 9.42 -7.81
C SER A 48 -0.39 9.04 -7.26
N SER A 49 -0.81 7.79 -7.49
CA SER A 49 -2.13 7.32 -7.07
C SER A 49 -2.04 5.85 -6.64
N VAL A 50 -2.89 5.48 -5.69
CA VAL A 50 -3.20 4.09 -5.38
C VAL A 50 -4.61 3.85 -5.88
N PHE A 51 -4.79 2.81 -6.67
CA PHE A 51 -6.08 2.39 -7.19
C PHE A 51 -6.13 0.87 -7.26
N THR A 52 -7.33 0.33 -7.40
CA THR A 52 -7.58 -1.09 -7.61
C THR A 52 -8.15 -1.27 -9.01
N ASP A 53 -7.61 -2.24 -9.72
CA ASP A 53 -8.07 -2.69 -11.03
C ASP A 53 -7.87 -4.23 -11.09
N ASP A 54 -8.31 -4.87 -12.16
CA ASP A 54 -8.22 -6.33 -12.38
C ASP A 54 -6.77 -6.88 -12.30
#